data_AF-A0A4Q1VMR3-F1
#
_entry.id   AF-A0A4Q1VMR3-F1
#
_cell.length_a   1.000
_cell.length_b   1.000
_cell.length_c   1.000
_cell.angle_alpha   90.00
_cell.angle_beta   90.00
_cell.angle_gamma   90.00
#
_symmetry.space_group_name_H-M   'P 1'
#
loop_
_entity.id
_entity.type
_entity.pdbx_description
1 polymer ?
#
loop_
_entity_poly.entity_id
_entity_poly.type
_entity_poly.pdbx_seq_one_letter_code
_entity_poly.pdbx_strand_id
1 'polypeptide(L)'
;MVLAALLLAGENALAQDMPAYETGVRLAQRRGYENAECYGRVFAKHAVVVEKPNGRKSWFAASTPAYNAEQQRRCGVDRLGDLRQRAAGSSSGRAGSAHRAGLRVAAQRGHSGEQAACFARTYALFAYETPVPGSPRGYAIAGRSDNAYRAELFRSCGISR
;
A
#
# COMPACT_ATOMS: atom_id res chain seq x y z
N MET A 1 -13.41 65.08 19.78
CA MET A 1 -12.70 64.09 20.63
C MET A 1 -12.49 62.84 19.80
N VAL A 2 -11.22 62.47 19.63
CA VAL A 2 -10.72 61.28 18.93
C VAL A 2 -10.66 60.13 19.92
N LEU A 3 -11.14 58.92 19.59
CA LEU A 3 -10.70 57.62 20.14
C LEU A 3 -11.47 56.51 19.38
N ALA A 4 -10.84 55.87 18.40
CA ALA A 4 -10.10 54.61 18.53
C ALA A 4 -11.02 53.38 18.38
N ALA A 5 -11.08 52.83 17.16
CA ALA A 5 -11.58 51.48 16.93
C ALA A 5 -10.38 50.58 16.60
N LEU A 6 -10.17 49.61 17.48
CA LEU A 6 -9.07 48.66 17.52
C LEU A 6 -8.86 47.90 16.21
N LEU A 7 -7.58 47.71 15.89
CA LEU A 7 -7.04 46.72 14.96
C LEU A 7 -7.55 45.32 15.34
N LEU A 8 -8.53 44.81 14.59
CA LEU A 8 -8.84 43.39 14.56
C LEU A 8 -7.84 42.70 13.65
N ALA A 9 -6.91 41.99 14.29
CA ALA A 9 -6.11 40.95 13.69
C ALA A 9 -7.01 39.99 12.92
N GLY A 10 -6.83 39.96 11.60
CA GLY A 10 -7.31 38.88 10.75
C GLY A 10 -6.09 38.22 10.13
N GLU A 11 -5.47 37.28 10.85
CA GLU A 11 -4.52 36.31 10.28
C GLU A 11 -5.24 35.31 9.35
N ASN A 12 -6.12 35.79 8.48
CA ASN A 12 -6.86 34.98 7.51
C ASN A 12 -6.15 34.97 6.15
N ALA A 13 -4.84 34.76 6.16
CA ALA A 13 -4.01 34.71 4.95
C ALA A 13 -3.39 33.32 4.73
N LEU A 14 -4.04 32.23 5.11
CA LEU A 14 -3.59 30.85 4.78
C LEU A 14 -4.72 29.93 4.27
N ALA A 15 -5.73 30.51 3.61
CA ALA A 15 -6.73 29.75 2.85
C ALA A 15 -6.59 30.01 1.34
N GLN A 16 -5.35 30.16 0.85
CA GLN A 16 -5.07 30.08 -0.58
C GLN A 16 -4.94 28.60 -0.97
N ASP A 17 -5.60 28.22 -2.05
CA ASP A 17 -5.66 26.87 -2.63
C ASP A 17 -4.29 26.16 -2.64
N MET A 18 -4.02 25.32 -1.64
CA MET A 18 -2.82 24.49 -1.62
C MET A 18 -3.20 23.09 -2.11
N PRO A 19 -2.99 22.74 -3.39
CA PRO A 19 -3.30 21.39 -3.89
C PRO A 19 -2.55 20.29 -3.14
N ALA A 20 -1.45 20.64 -2.44
CA ALA A 20 -0.75 19.76 -1.52
C ALA A 20 -1.56 19.45 -0.25
N TYR A 21 -2.19 20.46 0.36
CA TYR A 21 -3.02 20.31 1.55
C TYR A 21 -4.18 19.35 1.27
N GLU A 22 -4.96 19.61 0.21
CA GLU A 22 -6.09 18.76 -0.17
C GLU A 22 -5.67 17.33 -0.49
N THR A 23 -4.53 17.17 -1.17
CA THR A 23 -3.93 15.85 -1.42
C THR A 23 -3.64 15.13 -0.11
N GLY A 24 -3.08 15.85 0.87
CA GLY A 24 -2.82 15.36 2.22
C GLY A 24 -4.10 14.96 2.95
N VAL A 25 -5.13 15.82 2.96
CA VAL A 25 -6.43 15.53 3.59
C VAL A 25 -7.07 14.28 2.98
N ARG A 26 -7.14 14.21 1.64
CA ARG A 26 -7.72 13.05 0.93
C ARG A 26 -6.92 11.77 1.20
N LEU A 27 -5.60 11.87 1.35
CA LEU A 27 -4.77 10.74 1.75
C LEU A 27 -5.09 10.29 3.18
N ALA A 28 -5.21 11.21 4.13
CA ALA A 28 -5.53 10.91 5.52
C ALA A 28 -6.91 10.25 5.67
N GLN A 29 -7.93 10.80 5.00
CA GLN A 29 -9.28 10.24 4.97
C GLN A 29 -9.29 8.81 4.43
N ARG A 30 -8.61 8.55 3.31
CA ARG A 30 -8.48 7.18 2.76
C ARG A 30 -7.73 6.22 3.69
N ARG A 31 -6.90 6.74 4.58
CA ARG A 31 -6.19 5.95 5.58
C ARG A 31 -6.96 5.80 6.90
N GLY A 32 -8.11 6.45 7.03
CA GLY A 32 -8.93 6.40 8.24
C GLY A 32 -8.36 7.19 9.41
N TYR A 33 -7.53 8.20 9.16
CA TYR A 33 -7.03 9.05 10.24
C TYR A 33 -8.11 10.05 10.68
N GLU A 34 -8.38 10.11 11.98
CA GLU A 34 -9.38 11.02 12.57
C GLU A 34 -9.01 12.50 12.34
N ASN A 35 -7.71 12.84 12.46
CA ASN A 35 -7.22 14.21 12.32
C ASN A 35 -6.78 14.56 10.89
N ALA A 36 -7.66 14.34 9.90
CA ALA A 36 -7.32 14.46 8.47
C ALA A 36 -6.85 15.86 8.05
N GLU A 37 -7.46 16.92 8.61
CA GLU A 37 -7.06 18.31 8.32
C GLU A 37 -5.69 18.66 8.90
N CYS A 38 -5.42 18.26 10.15
CA CYS A 38 -4.11 18.43 10.75
C CYS A 38 -3.05 17.71 9.91
N TYR A 39 -3.33 16.46 9.51
CA TYR A 39 -2.45 15.70 8.64
C TYR A 39 -2.19 16.44 7.33
N GLY A 40 -3.23 17.01 6.72
CA GLY A 40 -3.13 17.78 5.47
C GLY A 40 -2.19 18.99 5.61
N ARG A 41 -2.29 19.75 6.71
CA ARG A 41 -1.43 20.92 6.97
C ARG A 41 0.04 20.50 7.10
N VAL A 42 0.32 19.46 7.89
CA VAL A 42 1.69 18.94 8.04
C VAL A 42 2.18 18.32 6.72
N PHE A 43 1.33 17.59 6.00
CA PHE A 43 1.68 17.06 4.68
C PHE A 43 2.09 18.17 3.72
N ALA A 44 1.31 19.25 3.60
CA ALA A 44 1.59 20.34 2.68
C ALA A 44 2.96 21.00 2.95
N LYS A 45 3.36 21.10 4.23
CA LYS A 45 4.67 21.63 4.64
C LYS A 45 5.85 20.76 4.18
N HIS A 46 5.66 19.45 4.09
CA HIS A 46 6.70 18.47 3.75
C HIS A 46 6.59 17.91 2.32
N ALA A 47 5.58 18.34 1.56
CA ALA A 47 5.28 17.80 0.25
C ALA A 47 6.12 18.47 -0.85
N VAL A 48 6.56 17.65 -1.80
CA VAL A 48 7.17 18.07 -3.06
C VAL A 48 6.29 17.62 -4.22
N VAL A 49 6.39 18.31 -5.36
CA VAL A 49 5.77 17.86 -6.61
C VAL A 49 6.66 16.79 -7.24
N VAL A 50 6.08 15.65 -7.59
CA VAL A 50 6.73 14.55 -8.31
C VAL A 50 6.02 14.34 -9.63
N GLU A 51 6.79 14.25 -10.70
CA GLU A 51 6.31 13.89 -12.03
C GLU A 51 6.28 12.37 -12.21
N LYS A 52 5.15 11.86 -12.69
CA LYS A 52 4.98 10.43 -12.97
C LYS A 52 5.45 10.11 -14.39
N PRO A 53 5.74 8.83 -14.71
CA PRO A 53 6.15 8.41 -16.05
C PRO A 53 5.19 8.79 -17.19
N ASN A 54 3.92 9.05 -16.88
CA ASN A 54 2.91 9.51 -17.84
C ASN A 54 2.81 11.06 -17.92
N GLY A 55 3.81 11.79 -17.42
CA GLY A 55 3.86 13.26 -17.43
C GLY A 55 2.94 13.95 -16.41
N ARG A 56 2.16 13.20 -15.62
CA ARG A 56 1.25 13.80 -14.63
C ARG A 56 2.01 14.18 -13.36
N LYS A 57 1.79 15.40 -12.88
CA LYS A 57 2.35 15.90 -11.60
C LYS A 57 1.47 15.51 -10.42
N SER A 58 2.08 15.19 -9.27
CA SER A 58 1.37 14.89 -8.03
C SER A 58 2.18 15.26 -6.80
N TRP A 59 1.50 15.55 -5.68
CA TRP A 59 2.15 15.86 -4.42
C TRP A 59 2.57 14.60 -3.67
N PHE A 60 3.78 14.62 -3.12
CA PHE A 60 4.35 13.53 -2.36
C PHE A 60 5.17 14.05 -1.19
N ALA A 61 4.98 13.46 0.00
CA ALA A 61 5.82 13.71 1.16
C ALA A 61 6.54 12.42 1.53
N ALA A 62 7.88 12.42 1.39
CA ALA A 62 8.74 11.30 1.79
C ALA A 62 8.64 11.06 3.30
N SER A 63 8.71 9.80 3.75
CA SER A 63 8.55 9.47 5.17
C SER A 63 9.80 9.75 6.00
N THR A 64 10.27 11.01 6.01
CA THR A 64 11.45 11.45 6.75
C THR A 64 11.20 11.45 8.27
N PRO A 65 12.24 11.33 9.12
CA PRO A 65 12.09 11.42 10.57
C PRO A 65 11.39 12.71 11.03
N ALA A 66 11.75 13.86 10.42
CA ALA A 66 11.17 15.15 10.74
C ALA A 66 9.66 15.19 10.46
N TYR A 67 9.24 14.70 9.28
CA TYR A 67 7.84 14.65 8.91
C TYR A 67 7.03 13.69 9.78
N ASN A 68 7.55 12.48 10.03
CA ASN A 68 6.86 11.50 10.87
C ASN A 68 6.70 12.02 12.32
N ALA A 69 7.76 12.64 12.86
CA ALA A 69 7.72 13.20 14.21
C ALA A 69 6.81 14.43 14.31
N GLU A 70 6.68 15.24 13.26
CA GLU A 70 5.71 16.35 13.23
C GLU A 70 4.27 15.83 13.14
N GLN A 71 4.01 14.79 12.35
CA GLN A 71 2.68 14.15 12.27
C GLN A 71 2.25 13.54 13.61
N GLN A 72 3.16 12.84 14.28
CA GLN A 72 2.88 12.30 15.61
C GLN A 72 2.62 13.40 16.62
N ARG A 73 3.52 14.41 16.70
CA ARG A 73 3.44 15.46 17.73
C ARG A 73 2.26 16.41 17.54
N ARG A 74 1.91 16.76 16.31
CA ARG A 74 0.86 17.75 16.04
C ARG A 74 -0.51 17.13 15.80
N CYS A 75 -0.56 15.92 15.23
CA CYS A 75 -1.80 15.30 14.77
C CYS A 75 -2.09 13.93 15.41
N GLY A 76 -1.19 13.41 16.25
CA GLY A 76 -1.35 12.09 16.88
C GLY A 76 -1.23 10.91 15.91
N VAL A 77 -0.71 11.13 14.69
CA VAL A 77 -0.67 10.11 13.64
C VAL A 77 0.65 9.34 13.68
N ASP A 78 0.61 8.04 14.05
CA ASP A 78 1.76 7.14 13.92
C ASP A 78 1.89 6.64 12.47
N ARG A 79 2.51 7.47 11.64
CA ARG A 79 2.75 7.14 10.23
C ARG A 79 3.70 5.96 10.04
N LEU A 80 4.65 5.74 10.96
CA LEU A 80 5.59 4.62 10.82
C LEU A 80 4.91 3.28 11.13
N GLY A 81 4.06 3.23 12.16
CA GLY A 81 3.20 2.09 12.43
C GLY A 81 2.27 1.77 11.27
N ASP A 82 1.59 2.79 10.75
CA ASP A 82 0.69 2.69 9.59
C ASP A 82 1.36 2.08 8.34
N LEU A 83 2.60 2.51 8.06
CA LEU A 83 3.39 1.99 6.94
C LEU A 83 3.85 0.56 7.17
N ARG A 84 4.28 0.20 8.39
CA ARG A 84 4.65 -1.18 8.75
C ARG A 84 3.46 -2.12 8.58
N GLN A 85 2.29 -1.72 9.06
CA GLN A 85 1.06 -2.51 8.91
C GLN A 85 0.68 -2.68 7.43
N ARG A 86 0.81 -1.64 6.60
CA ARG A 86 0.54 -1.75 5.15
C ARG A 86 1.57 -2.57 4.39
N ALA A 87 2.82 -2.55 4.81
CA ALA A 87 3.84 -3.44 4.27
C ALA A 87 3.50 -4.91 4.56
N ALA A 88 3.06 -5.20 5.79
CA ALA A 88 2.57 -6.52 6.18
C ALA A 88 1.24 -6.93 5.51
N GLY A 89 0.31 -5.99 5.32
CA GLY A 89 -0.93 -6.24 4.57
C GLY A 89 -0.68 -6.43 3.07
N SER A 90 0.38 -5.83 2.52
CA SER A 90 0.77 -6.04 1.13
C SER A 90 1.35 -7.43 0.90
N SER A 91 2.06 -8.03 1.87
CA SER A 91 2.52 -9.42 1.75
C SER A 91 1.36 -10.42 1.81
N SER A 92 0.35 -10.18 2.65
CA SER A 92 -0.87 -11.00 2.66
C SER A 92 -1.70 -10.83 1.37
N GLY A 93 -1.81 -9.61 0.84
CA GLY A 93 -2.42 -9.36 -0.48
C GLY A 93 -1.68 -10.07 -1.62
N ARG A 94 -0.34 -10.14 -1.57
CA ARG A 94 0.50 -10.89 -2.51
C ARG A 94 0.25 -12.39 -2.40
N ALA A 95 0.25 -12.94 -1.19
CA ALA A 95 -0.09 -14.35 -0.95
C ALA A 95 -1.50 -14.69 -1.50
N GLY A 96 -2.48 -13.80 -1.32
CA GLY A 96 -3.82 -13.95 -1.93
C GLY A 96 -3.82 -13.90 -3.46
N SER A 97 -2.93 -13.11 -4.08
CA SER A 97 -2.77 -13.10 -5.54
C SER A 97 -2.01 -14.32 -6.09
N ALA A 98 -1.03 -14.84 -5.35
CA ALA A 98 -0.35 -16.09 -5.67
C ALA A 98 -1.31 -17.29 -5.52
N HIS A 99 -2.17 -17.29 -4.50
CA HIS A 99 -3.23 -18.28 -4.34
C HIS A 99 -4.19 -18.28 -5.53
N ARG A 100 -4.66 -17.11 -5.98
CA ARG A 100 -5.49 -17.01 -7.20
C ARG A 100 -4.76 -17.46 -8.46
N ALA A 101 -3.46 -17.20 -8.58
CA ALA A 101 -2.66 -17.75 -9.67
C ALA A 101 -2.59 -19.28 -9.60
N GLY A 102 -2.40 -19.83 -8.40
CA GLY A 102 -2.45 -21.26 -8.12
C GLY A 102 -3.78 -21.90 -8.51
N LEU A 103 -4.92 -21.28 -8.20
CA LEU A 103 -6.24 -21.77 -8.62
C LEU A 103 -6.37 -21.85 -10.15
N ARG A 104 -5.86 -20.85 -10.88
CA ARG A 104 -5.87 -20.87 -12.35
C ARG A 104 -4.98 -21.98 -12.92
N VAL A 105 -3.80 -22.18 -12.34
CA VAL A 105 -2.89 -23.26 -12.75
C VAL A 105 -3.49 -24.63 -12.43
N ALA A 106 -4.14 -24.78 -11.27
CA ALA A 106 -4.85 -25.99 -10.88
C ALA A 106 -5.96 -26.33 -11.89
N ALA A 107 -6.78 -25.34 -12.27
CA ALA A 107 -7.83 -25.52 -13.27
C ALA A 107 -7.28 -25.88 -14.66
N GLN A 108 -6.17 -25.24 -15.10
CA GLN A 108 -5.48 -25.59 -16.34
C GLN A 108 -4.95 -27.04 -16.36
N ARG A 109 -4.69 -27.61 -15.17
CA ARG A 109 -4.25 -29.00 -14.99
C ARG A 109 -5.40 -29.97 -14.71
N GLY A 110 -6.65 -29.51 -14.79
CA GLY A 110 -7.84 -30.33 -14.58
C GLY A 110 -8.24 -30.54 -13.12
N HIS A 111 -7.62 -29.83 -12.17
CA HIS A 111 -8.02 -29.89 -10.76
C HIS A 111 -9.15 -28.90 -10.47
N SER A 112 -10.10 -29.33 -9.63
CA SER A 112 -11.23 -28.52 -9.17
C SER A 112 -11.52 -28.79 -7.69
N GLY A 113 -12.44 -28.02 -7.09
CA GLY A 113 -12.87 -28.21 -5.70
C GLY A 113 -11.71 -28.18 -4.70
N GLU A 114 -11.74 -29.11 -3.74
CA GLU A 114 -10.73 -29.21 -2.67
C GLU A 114 -9.31 -29.46 -3.18
N GLN A 115 -9.15 -30.21 -4.29
CA GLN A 115 -7.84 -30.41 -4.91
C GLN A 115 -7.27 -29.10 -5.46
N ALA A 116 -8.09 -28.29 -6.13
CA ALA A 116 -7.67 -26.98 -6.61
C ALA A 116 -7.33 -26.03 -5.45
N ALA A 117 -8.12 -26.06 -4.37
CA ALA A 117 -7.86 -25.26 -3.18
C ALA A 117 -6.54 -25.67 -2.49
N CYS A 118 -6.29 -26.98 -2.34
CA CYS A 118 -5.03 -27.51 -1.82
C CYS A 118 -3.85 -27.09 -2.69
N PHE A 119 -3.95 -27.32 -4.01
CA PHE A 119 -2.93 -26.91 -4.97
C PHE A 119 -2.61 -25.42 -4.84
N ALA A 120 -3.64 -24.57 -4.78
CA ALA A 120 -3.47 -23.12 -4.72
C ALA A 120 -2.82 -22.64 -3.42
N ARG A 121 -3.11 -23.30 -2.29
CA ARG A 121 -2.41 -23.01 -1.02
C ARG A 121 -0.93 -23.37 -1.13
N THR A 122 -0.62 -24.57 -1.62
CA THR A 122 0.78 -25.01 -1.83
C THR A 122 1.48 -24.10 -2.82
N TYR A 123 0.84 -23.73 -3.93
CA TYR A 123 1.39 -22.79 -4.90
C TYR A 123 1.77 -21.45 -4.27
N ALA A 124 0.92 -20.88 -3.40
CA ALA A 124 1.19 -19.62 -2.72
C ALA A 124 2.39 -19.69 -1.74
N LEU A 125 2.73 -20.87 -1.23
CA LEU A 125 3.89 -21.07 -0.34
C LEU A 125 5.23 -21.04 -1.10
N PHE A 126 5.24 -21.48 -2.36
CA PHE A 126 6.47 -21.64 -3.16
C PHE A 126 6.62 -20.62 -4.29
N ALA A 127 5.58 -19.84 -4.58
CA ALA A 127 5.63 -18.78 -5.57
C ALA A 127 6.58 -17.65 -5.13
N TYR A 128 7.17 -16.94 -6.11
CA TYR A 128 7.94 -15.73 -5.83
C TYR A 128 7.13 -14.69 -5.07
N GLU A 129 7.80 -13.96 -4.17
CA GLU A 129 7.22 -12.86 -3.40
C GLU A 129 6.77 -11.69 -4.29
N THR A 130 7.33 -11.57 -5.49
CA THR A 130 6.99 -10.55 -6.49
C THR A 130 6.49 -11.20 -7.78
N PRO A 131 5.50 -10.60 -8.46
CA PRO A 131 5.12 -11.01 -9.80
C PRO A 131 6.34 -11.02 -10.73
N VAL A 132 6.46 -12.04 -11.57
CA VAL A 132 7.55 -12.11 -12.55
C VAL A 132 7.20 -11.21 -13.73
N PRO A 133 7.99 -10.15 -14.01
CA PRO A 133 7.73 -9.26 -15.14
C PRO A 133 7.64 -10.06 -16.46
N GLY A 134 6.58 -9.87 -17.23
CA GLY A 134 6.38 -10.55 -18.51
C GLY A 134 5.82 -11.98 -18.44
N SER A 135 5.53 -12.53 -17.24
CA SER A 135 4.89 -13.84 -17.13
C SER A 135 3.38 -13.77 -17.36
N PRO A 136 2.78 -14.55 -18.28
CA PRO A 136 1.32 -14.61 -18.48
C PRO A 136 0.56 -15.05 -17.22
N ARG A 137 1.25 -15.72 -16.29
CA ARG A 137 0.70 -16.27 -15.06
C ARG A 137 0.83 -15.31 -13.87
N GLY A 138 1.57 -14.21 -14.03
CA GLY A 138 1.85 -13.20 -13.00
C GLY A 138 2.79 -13.69 -11.90
N TYR A 139 2.48 -14.84 -11.30
CA TYR A 139 3.33 -15.52 -10.32
C TYR A 139 3.90 -16.81 -10.92
N ALA A 140 5.09 -17.19 -10.48
CA ALA A 140 5.75 -18.43 -10.87
C ALA A 140 6.43 -19.04 -9.65
N ILE A 141 6.58 -20.37 -9.67
CA ILE A 141 7.42 -21.09 -8.71
C ILE A 141 8.87 -20.83 -9.08
N ALA A 142 9.69 -20.49 -8.09
CA ALA A 142 11.13 -20.34 -8.32
C ALA A 142 11.71 -21.67 -8.78
N GLY A 143 12.51 -21.68 -9.85
CA GLY A 143 13.08 -22.94 -10.39
C GLY A 143 13.87 -23.75 -9.35
N ARG A 144 14.55 -23.06 -8.42
CA ARG A 144 15.24 -23.67 -7.26
C ARG A 144 14.31 -24.39 -6.29
N SER A 145 13.03 -24.05 -6.29
CA SER A 145 12.01 -24.57 -5.38
C SER A 145 11.10 -25.61 -6.04
N ASP A 146 11.29 -25.94 -7.31
CA ASP A 146 10.39 -26.82 -8.06
C ASP A 146 10.29 -28.23 -7.44
N ASN A 147 11.43 -28.82 -7.05
CA ASN A 147 11.44 -30.14 -6.42
C ASN A 147 10.72 -30.14 -5.06
N ALA A 148 10.94 -29.12 -4.24
CA ALA A 148 10.28 -28.99 -2.93
C ALA A 148 8.78 -28.74 -3.10
N TYR A 149 8.39 -27.91 -4.06
CA TYR A 149 7.00 -27.66 -4.42
C TYR A 149 6.28 -28.94 -4.88
N ARG A 150 6.90 -29.72 -5.76
CA ARG A 150 6.32 -30.99 -6.26
C ARG A 150 6.21 -32.03 -5.16
N ALA A 151 7.22 -32.15 -4.30
CA ALA A 151 7.17 -33.01 -3.13
C ALA A 151 6.03 -32.61 -2.19
N GLU A 152 5.83 -31.30 -1.97
CA GLU A 152 4.75 -30.80 -1.12
C GLU A 152 3.36 -31.03 -1.72
N LEU A 153 3.19 -30.81 -3.03
CA LEU A 153 1.94 -31.11 -3.72
C LEU A 153 1.57 -32.59 -3.62
N PHE A 154 2.55 -33.48 -3.77
CA PHE A 154 2.32 -34.90 -3.64
C PHE A 154 1.95 -35.27 -2.20
N ARG A 155 2.76 -34.81 -1.23
CA ARG A 155 2.57 -35.11 0.20
C ARG A 155 1.24 -34.60 0.74
N SER A 156 0.89 -33.37 0.42
CA SER A 156 -0.21 -32.65 1.07
C SER A 156 -1.50 -32.66 0.26
N CYS A 157 -1.41 -32.78 -1.07
CA CYS A 157 -2.58 -32.76 -1.96
C CYS A 157 -2.77 -34.06 -2.76
N GLY A 158 -1.84 -35.02 -2.69
CA GLY A 158 -1.89 -36.24 -3.51
C GLY A 158 -1.71 -35.97 -5.01
N ILE A 159 -1.17 -34.80 -5.39
CA ILE A 159 -1.05 -34.38 -6.79
C ILE A 159 0.37 -34.67 -7.30
N SER A 160 0.48 -35.61 -8.24
CA SER A 160 1.74 -36.01 -8.88
C SER A 160 1.79 -35.63 -10.36
N ARG A 161 1.70 -34.33 -10.70
CA ARG A 161 2.18 -33.73 -11.98
C ARG A 161 1.99 -32.21 -12.02
#